data_AF-A0A0K0STU2-F1
#
_entry.id   AF-A0A0K0STU2-F1
#
_cell.length_a   1.000
_cell.length_b   1.000
_cell.length_c   1.000
_cell.angle_alpha   90.00
_cell.angle_beta   90.00
_cell.angle_gamma   90.00
#
_symmetry.space_group_name_H-M   'P 1'
#
loop_
_entity.id
_entity.type
_entity.pdbx_description
1 polymer ?
#
loop_
_entity_poly.entity_id
_entity_poly.type
_entity_poly.pdbx_seq_one_letter_code
_entity_poly.pdbx_strand_id
1 'polypeptide(L)'
;MLSFNTEAKIEYFQDSFSGVLARDVQNDFFWFTGQSTFVSGNVGLTTTHEIVEFEPDSFYAFGIFSRNDDLKTFSGNFELYYKVDDPYNPPNPWLDPLTPFPVGGYFRSEQSLYSPVDGTVLEQTILYGEINGAMTNREYLSFTVNWTLYTFDAASAVPAPSPIWLFASGLLLLSSISYRKKYHLFSR
;
A
#
# COMPACT_ATOMS: atom_id res chain seq x y z
N MET A 1 -6.30 -7.77 36.42
CA MET A 1 -5.55 -7.15 35.31
C MET A 1 -5.94 -7.89 34.05
N LEU A 2 -6.62 -7.22 33.12
CA LEU A 2 -6.85 -7.77 31.78
C LEU A 2 -5.69 -7.26 30.92
N SER A 3 -4.88 -8.19 30.41
CA SER A 3 -3.86 -7.91 29.40
C SER A 3 -4.57 -7.73 28.06
N PHE A 4 -4.46 -6.52 27.50
CA PHE A 4 -4.89 -6.20 26.14
C PHE A 4 -3.64 -6.18 25.27
N ASN A 5 -3.11 -7.35 24.93
CA ASN A 5 -2.10 -7.44 23.90
C ASN A 5 -2.83 -7.58 22.55
N THR A 6 -3.09 -6.44 21.91
CA THR A 6 -3.32 -6.39 20.47
C THR A 6 -1.96 -6.70 19.84
N GLU A 7 -1.75 -7.92 19.36
CA GLU A 7 -0.47 -8.32 18.77
C GLU A 7 -0.50 -8.00 17.27
N ALA A 8 0.14 -6.91 16.87
CA ALA A 8 0.44 -6.68 15.46
C ALA A 8 1.36 -7.81 14.97
N LYS A 9 0.93 -8.53 13.95
CA LYS A 9 1.73 -9.59 13.32
C LYS A 9 2.54 -8.99 12.18
N ILE A 10 3.85 -9.27 12.17
CA ILE A 10 4.75 -8.88 11.09
C ILE A 10 5.30 -10.14 10.44
N GLU A 11 5.14 -10.26 9.13
CA GLU A 11 5.67 -11.35 8.32
C GLU A 11 6.65 -10.79 7.28
N TYR A 12 7.78 -11.47 7.11
CA TYR A 12 8.79 -11.15 6.10
C TYR A 12 8.92 -12.31 5.14
N PHE A 13 8.90 -12.04 3.85
CA PHE A 13 9.12 -13.04 2.82
C PHE A 13 9.70 -12.40 1.56
N GLN A 14 10.20 -13.22 0.65
CA GLN A 14 10.89 -12.77 -0.55
C GLN A 14 10.39 -13.57 -1.75
N ASP A 15 10.09 -12.86 -2.84
CA ASP A 15 9.74 -13.46 -4.12
C ASP A 15 10.69 -12.94 -5.21
N SER A 16 11.10 -13.82 -6.13
CA SER A 16 11.97 -13.45 -7.25
C SER A 16 11.20 -13.62 -8.56
N PHE A 17 10.91 -12.48 -9.19
CA PHE A 17 10.09 -12.40 -10.38
C PHE A 17 10.93 -12.17 -11.63
N SER A 18 10.45 -12.70 -12.75
CA SER A 18 10.99 -12.37 -14.06
C SER A 18 9.88 -12.28 -15.10
N GLY A 19 10.09 -11.44 -16.12
CA GLY A 19 9.09 -11.20 -17.16
C GLY A 19 9.40 -9.96 -17.99
N VAL A 20 8.59 -9.75 -19.02
CA VAL A 20 8.70 -8.59 -19.91
C VAL A 20 7.86 -7.45 -19.37
N LEU A 21 8.47 -6.27 -19.22
CA LEU A 21 7.74 -5.02 -18.97
C LEU A 21 7.22 -4.48 -20.30
N ALA A 22 5.95 -4.76 -20.56
CA ALA A 22 5.32 -4.47 -21.83
C ALA A 22 5.18 -2.96 -22.09
N ARG A 23 5.34 -2.58 -23.35
CA ARG A 23 5.12 -1.22 -23.89
C ARG A 23 4.05 -1.30 -24.98
N ASP A 24 2.87 -1.80 -24.61
CA ASP A 24 1.84 -2.23 -25.56
C ASP A 24 1.32 -1.10 -26.45
N VAL A 25 1.15 0.10 -25.90
CA VAL A 25 0.67 1.27 -26.62
C VAL A 25 1.57 2.47 -26.33
N GLN A 26 2.01 3.15 -27.37
CA GLN A 26 2.67 4.45 -27.27
C GLN A 26 1.65 5.56 -27.45
N ASN A 27 1.49 6.42 -26.44
CA ASN A 27 0.50 7.50 -26.46
C ASN A 27 1.09 8.81 -26.99
N ASP A 28 2.32 9.14 -26.58
CA ASP A 28 3.07 10.34 -26.97
C ASP A 28 4.58 10.10 -26.74
N PHE A 29 5.45 11.08 -27.04
CA PHE A 29 6.92 10.98 -26.88
C PHE A 29 7.31 10.35 -25.53
N PHE A 30 7.81 9.12 -25.59
CA PHE A 30 8.32 8.33 -24.45
C PHE A 30 7.30 8.04 -23.33
N TRP A 31 6.00 8.05 -23.66
CA TRP A 31 4.93 7.57 -22.78
C TRP A 31 4.30 6.29 -23.33
N PHE A 32 4.39 5.22 -22.57
CA PHE A 32 3.80 3.92 -22.90
C PHE A 32 2.78 3.49 -21.86
N THR A 33 1.76 2.77 -22.28
CA THR A 33 0.89 1.98 -21.41
C THR A 33 1.04 0.51 -21.71
N GLY A 34 0.83 -0.35 -20.71
CA GLY A 34 0.85 -1.78 -20.94
C GLY A 34 0.38 -2.62 -19.76
N GLN A 35 0.39 -3.93 -19.97
CA GLN A 35 0.15 -4.94 -18.96
C GLN A 35 1.29 -5.96 -18.95
N SER A 36 1.85 -6.21 -17.77
CA SER A 36 2.91 -7.21 -17.62
C SER A 36 2.50 -8.28 -16.62
N THR A 37 2.97 -9.50 -16.86
CA THR A 37 2.87 -10.58 -15.88
C THR A 37 4.27 -11.11 -15.60
N PHE A 38 4.65 -11.10 -14.34
CA PHE A 38 5.89 -11.66 -13.83
C PHE A 38 5.59 -12.89 -12.98
N VAL A 39 6.45 -13.90 -13.06
CA VAL A 39 6.25 -15.19 -12.40
C VAL A 39 7.39 -15.52 -11.44
N SER A 40 7.04 -16.09 -10.28
CA SER A 40 7.96 -16.60 -9.26
C SER A 40 7.43 -17.94 -8.75
N GLY A 41 7.80 -19.04 -9.43
CA GLY A 41 7.22 -20.36 -9.13
C GLY A 41 5.71 -20.37 -9.33
N ASN A 42 4.95 -20.51 -8.23
CA ASN A 42 3.48 -20.48 -8.23
C ASN A 42 2.90 -19.08 -7.97
N VAL A 43 3.74 -18.07 -7.71
CA VAL A 43 3.29 -16.71 -7.45
C VAL A 43 3.25 -15.92 -8.76
N GLY A 44 2.08 -15.38 -9.09
CA GLY A 44 1.89 -14.47 -10.21
C GLY A 44 1.81 -13.02 -9.74
N LEU A 45 2.52 -12.13 -10.42
CA LEU A 45 2.45 -10.68 -10.23
C LEU A 45 2.07 -10.02 -11.54
N THR A 46 0.87 -9.45 -11.61
CA THR A 46 0.38 -8.74 -12.80
C THR A 46 0.36 -7.25 -12.54
N THR A 47 0.82 -6.45 -13.49
CA THR A 47 0.80 -4.98 -13.44
C THR A 47 -0.05 -4.43 -14.58
N THR A 48 -0.77 -3.35 -14.32
CA THR A 48 -1.31 -2.46 -15.37
C THR A 48 -0.65 -1.11 -15.13
N HIS A 49 0.06 -0.61 -16.14
CA HIS A 49 1.08 0.40 -15.88
C HIS A 49 1.23 1.40 -17.02
N GLU A 50 1.80 2.52 -16.61
CA GLU A 50 2.29 3.59 -17.46
C GLU A 50 3.80 3.67 -17.30
N ILE A 51 4.49 4.00 -18.39
CA ILE A 51 5.93 4.20 -18.43
C ILE A 51 6.18 5.57 -19.01
N VAL A 52 6.90 6.41 -18.27
CA VAL A 52 7.21 7.78 -18.68
C VAL A 52 8.71 8.02 -18.52
N GLU A 53 9.32 8.60 -19.54
CA GLU A 53 10.67 9.14 -19.44
C GLU A 53 10.65 10.47 -18.65
N PHE A 54 11.51 10.59 -17.64
CA PHE A 54 11.62 11.80 -16.81
C PHE A 54 12.95 12.53 -16.98
N GLU A 55 13.99 11.81 -17.41
CA GLU A 55 15.30 12.31 -17.84
C GLU A 55 15.74 11.44 -19.01
N PRO A 56 16.65 11.92 -19.89
CA PRO A 56 17.18 11.09 -20.97
C PRO A 56 17.61 9.72 -20.47
N ASP A 57 17.11 8.68 -21.13
CA ASP A 57 17.41 7.27 -20.83
C ASP A 57 16.94 6.81 -19.43
N SER A 58 16.09 7.57 -18.75
CA SER A 58 15.64 7.30 -17.38
C SER A 58 14.11 7.29 -17.31
N PHE A 59 13.57 6.15 -16.92
CA PHE A 59 12.15 5.85 -17.01
C PHE A 59 11.57 5.53 -15.65
N TYR A 60 10.31 5.91 -15.51
CA TYR A 60 9.46 5.60 -14.38
C TYR A 60 8.29 4.75 -14.85
N ALA A 61 8.13 3.55 -14.29
CA ALA A 61 6.95 2.72 -14.51
C ALA A 61 6.09 2.71 -13.24
N PHE A 62 4.83 3.07 -13.36
CA PHE A 62 3.91 3.16 -12.23
C PHE A 62 2.52 2.69 -12.61
N GLY A 63 1.72 2.34 -11.60
CA GLY A 63 0.35 1.93 -11.82
C GLY A 63 -0.12 1.01 -10.71
N ILE A 64 -0.97 0.05 -11.09
CA ILE A 64 -1.56 -0.91 -10.18
C ILE A 64 -0.95 -2.30 -10.37
N PHE A 65 -0.88 -3.06 -9.29
CA PHE A 65 -0.47 -4.46 -9.33
C PHE A 65 -1.51 -5.37 -8.67
N SER A 66 -1.46 -6.64 -9.03
CA SER A 66 -2.09 -7.75 -8.31
C SER A 66 -1.09 -8.90 -8.17
N ARG A 67 -0.85 -9.32 -6.93
CA ARG A 67 -0.03 -10.48 -6.56
C ARG A 67 -0.93 -11.60 -6.06
N ASN A 68 -0.76 -12.81 -6.58
CA ASN A 68 -1.50 -14.00 -6.18
C ASN A 68 -0.54 -15.18 -5.98
N ASP A 69 -0.64 -15.86 -4.83
CA ASP A 69 0.16 -17.04 -4.46
C ASP A 69 -0.69 -18.28 -4.12
N ASP A 70 -1.90 -18.37 -4.69
CA ASP A 70 -2.96 -19.37 -4.42
C ASP A 70 -3.64 -19.25 -3.05
N LEU A 71 -3.00 -18.62 -2.06
CA LEU A 71 -3.52 -18.49 -0.69
C LEU A 71 -4.00 -17.07 -0.36
N LYS A 72 -3.30 -16.06 -0.87
CA LYS A 72 -3.58 -14.64 -0.63
C LYS A 72 -3.51 -13.85 -1.94
N THR A 73 -4.39 -12.87 -2.06
CA THR A 73 -4.36 -11.90 -3.16
C THR A 73 -4.16 -10.50 -2.60
N PHE A 74 -3.11 -9.83 -3.05
CA PHE A 74 -2.82 -8.44 -2.72
C PHE A 74 -2.91 -7.59 -3.97
N SER A 75 -3.51 -6.41 -3.85
CA SER A 75 -3.59 -5.45 -4.95
C SER A 75 -3.35 -4.06 -4.42
N GLY A 76 -2.59 -3.27 -5.15
CA GLY A 76 -2.21 -1.94 -4.72
C GLY A 76 -1.48 -1.19 -5.82
N ASN A 77 -0.66 -0.22 -5.42
CA ASN A 77 0.11 0.60 -6.35
C ASN A 77 1.57 0.16 -6.36
N PHE A 78 2.26 0.46 -7.45
CA PHE A 78 3.68 0.21 -7.57
C PHE A 78 4.38 1.29 -8.37
N GLU A 79 5.68 1.38 -8.15
CA GLU A 79 6.55 2.37 -8.75
C GLU A 79 7.93 1.74 -9.00
N LEU A 80 8.42 1.82 -10.24
CA LEU A 80 9.73 1.33 -10.68
C LEU A 80 10.52 2.47 -11.30
N TYR A 81 11.80 2.53 -10.98
CA TYR A 81 12.76 3.45 -11.58
C TYR A 81 13.85 2.62 -12.23
N TYR A 82 14.13 2.91 -13.51
CA TYR A 82 15.18 2.24 -14.25
C TYR A 82 15.77 3.15 -15.31
N LYS A 83 16.99 2.82 -15.73
CA LYS A 83 17.64 3.49 -16.87
C LYS A 83 17.77 2.50 -18.01
N VAL A 84 17.43 2.92 -19.22
CA VAL A 84 17.69 2.18 -20.45
C VAL A 84 18.03 3.16 -21.54
N ASP A 85 18.96 2.78 -22.41
CA ASP A 85 19.24 3.56 -23.62
C ASP A 85 17.95 3.80 -24.40
N ASP A 86 17.76 5.05 -24.84
CA ASP A 86 16.67 5.48 -25.68
C ASP A 86 16.54 4.51 -26.88
N PRO A 87 15.37 3.86 -27.05
CA PRO A 87 15.16 2.92 -28.15
C PRO A 87 15.17 3.57 -29.54
N TYR A 88 15.04 4.90 -29.63
CA TYR A 88 14.98 5.68 -30.86
C TYR A 88 16.28 6.42 -31.19
N ASN A 89 17.16 6.64 -30.21
CA ASN A 89 18.53 7.03 -30.49
C ASN A 89 19.37 5.81 -30.85
N PRO A 90 20.40 5.96 -31.70
CA PRO A 90 21.34 4.88 -31.95
C PRO A 90 21.84 4.37 -30.59
N PRO A 91 21.82 3.03 -30.34
CA PRO A 91 22.33 2.46 -29.11
C PRO A 91 23.67 3.10 -28.80
N ASN A 92 23.85 3.60 -27.58
CA ASN A 92 25.13 4.15 -27.18
C ASN A 92 26.19 3.07 -27.48
N PRO A 93 27.12 3.29 -28.42
CA PRO A 93 28.03 2.23 -28.88
C PRO A 93 29.00 1.79 -27.77
N TRP A 94 29.01 2.51 -26.65
CA TRP A 94 29.79 2.20 -25.46
C TRP A 94 29.00 1.40 -24.40
N LEU A 95 27.70 1.19 -24.57
CA LEU A 95 26.87 0.35 -23.71
C LEU A 95 26.63 -1.00 -24.39
N ASP A 96 27.17 -2.05 -23.80
CA ASP A 96 26.93 -3.42 -24.26
C ASP A 96 25.44 -3.76 -24.05
N PRO A 97 24.70 -4.17 -25.10
CA PRO A 97 23.28 -4.53 -25.00
C PRO A 97 22.98 -5.69 -24.03
N LEU A 98 24.00 -6.44 -23.61
CA LEU A 98 23.93 -7.47 -22.58
C LEU A 98 24.16 -6.93 -21.16
N THR A 99 24.51 -5.65 -21.01
CA THR A 99 24.73 -5.04 -19.70
C THR A 99 23.38 -4.89 -18.99
N PRO A 100 23.19 -5.52 -17.82
CA PRO A 100 21.99 -5.34 -17.02
C PRO A 100 21.94 -3.93 -16.45
N PHE A 101 20.82 -3.24 -16.66
CA PHE A 101 20.55 -1.94 -16.05
C PHE A 101 19.84 -2.13 -14.71
N PRO A 102 20.29 -1.48 -13.61
CA PRO A 102 19.64 -1.64 -12.32
C PRO A 102 18.21 -1.11 -12.34
N VAL A 103 17.32 -1.84 -11.67
CA VAL A 103 15.93 -1.45 -11.42
C VAL A 103 15.72 -1.38 -9.91
N GLY A 104 15.18 -0.26 -9.45
CA GLY A 104 14.72 -0.08 -8.08
C GLY A 104 13.25 0.32 -8.05
N GLY A 105 12.61 0.24 -6.89
CA GLY A 105 11.21 0.61 -6.76
C GLY A 105 10.54 -0.02 -5.55
N TYR A 106 9.22 0.09 -5.51
CA TYR A 106 8.43 -0.54 -4.47
C TYR A 106 7.00 -0.89 -4.91
N PHE A 107 6.41 -1.82 -4.16
CA PHE A 107 5.00 -2.18 -4.20
C PHE A 107 4.36 -1.81 -2.86
N ARG A 108 3.14 -1.28 -2.90
CA ARG A 108 2.37 -0.98 -1.69
C ARG A 108 0.90 -1.34 -1.86
N SER A 109 0.38 -2.15 -0.94
CA SER A 109 -1.04 -2.49 -0.83
C SER A 109 -1.53 -2.22 0.59
N GLU A 110 -2.73 -1.70 0.72
CA GLU A 110 -3.39 -1.45 1.99
C GLU A 110 -4.84 -1.92 1.90
N GLN A 111 -5.22 -2.80 2.82
CA GLN A 111 -6.55 -3.40 2.86
C GLN A 111 -7.09 -3.28 4.29
N SER A 112 -8.31 -2.80 4.42
CA SER A 112 -8.98 -2.65 5.71
C SER A 112 -10.31 -3.39 5.67
N LEU A 113 -10.54 -4.24 6.66
CA LEU A 113 -11.83 -4.87 6.92
C LEU A 113 -12.60 -3.96 7.87
N TYR A 114 -13.81 -3.57 7.49
CA TYR A 114 -14.67 -2.73 8.31
C TYR A 114 -15.84 -3.53 8.88
N SER A 115 -16.20 -3.23 10.12
CA SER A 115 -17.41 -3.73 10.76
C SER A 115 -18.63 -3.23 10.00
N PRO A 116 -19.53 -4.12 9.58
CA PRO A 116 -20.74 -3.71 8.87
C PRO A 116 -21.76 -3.01 9.78
N VAL A 117 -21.55 -3.05 11.11
CA VAL A 117 -22.49 -2.51 12.10
C VAL A 117 -22.20 -1.05 12.43
N ASP A 118 -20.92 -0.71 12.62
CA ASP A 118 -20.49 0.59 13.12
C ASP A 118 -19.34 1.22 12.32
N GLY A 119 -18.87 0.57 11.23
CA GLY A 119 -17.81 1.08 10.37
C GLY A 119 -16.43 1.09 11.01
N THR A 120 -16.25 0.44 12.17
CA THR A 120 -14.95 0.33 12.83
C THR A 120 -14.00 -0.57 12.05
N VAL A 121 -12.70 -0.30 12.07
CA VAL A 121 -11.70 -1.17 11.44
C VAL A 121 -11.54 -2.43 12.30
N LEU A 122 -11.88 -3.57 11.72
CA LEU A 122 -11.75 -4.89 12.34
C LEU A 122 -10.37 -5.50 12.13
N GLU A 123 -9.79 -5.26 10.96
CA GLU A 123 -8.47 -5.76 10.59
C GLU A 123 -7.88 -4.80 9.56
N GLN A 124 -6.59 -4.49 9.67
CA GLN A 124 -5.87 -3.75 8.65
C GLN A 124 -4.64 -4.55 8.24
N THR A 125 -4.49 -4.73 6.94
CA THR A 125 -3.33 -5.39 6.34
C THR A 125 -2.59 -4.41 5.43
N ILE A 126 -1.31 -4.18 5.71
CA ILE A 126 -0.42 -3.35 4.92
C ILE A 126 0.70 -4.23 4.37
N LEU A 127 0.83 -4.29 3.05
CA LEU A 127 1.92 -4.97 2.37
C LEU A 127 2.82 -3.91 1.73
N TYR A 128 4.11 -3.96 2.08
CA TYR A 128 5.16 -3.17 1.44
C TYR A 128 6.20 -4.12 0.84
N GLY A 129 6.62 -3.86 -0.39
CA GLY A 129 7.65 -4.65 -1.06
C GLY A 129 8.71 -3.76 -1.66
N GLU A 130 9.95 -3.85 -1.19
CA GLU A 130 11.08 -3.15 -1.82
C GLU A 130 11.68 -3.98 -2.95
N ILE A 131 11.97 -3.35 -4.07
CA ILE A 131 12.42 -4.01 -5.30
C ILE A 131 13.91 -3.77 -5.50
N ASN A 132 14.62 -4.85 -5.79
CA ASN A 132 15.98 -4.80 -6.30
C ASN A 132 16.12 -5.77 -7.46
N GLY A 133 16.50 -5.27 -8.63
CA GLY A 133 16.63 -6.10 -9.81
C GLY A 133 17.41 -5.44 -10.93
N ALA A 134 17.27 -6.05 -12.10
CA ALA A 134 17.88 -5.58 -13.32
C ALA A 134 16.95 -5.75 -14.53
N MET A 135 17.15 -4.89 -15.51
CA MET A 135 16.55 -4.98 -16.83
C MET A 135 17.62 -5.38 -17.85
N THR A 136 17.28 -6.34 -18.70
CA THR A 136 18.10 -6.80 -19.83
C THR A 136 17.29 -6.70 -21.11
N ASN A 137 17.96 -6.59 -22.27
CA ASN A 137 17.29 -6.44 -23.56
C ASN A 137 16.26 -5.29 -23.60
N ARG A 138 16.42 -4.27 -22.75
CA ARG A 138 15.57 -3.06 -22.65
C ARG A 138 14.11 -3.28 -22.24
N GLU A 139 13.71 -4.51 -21.96
CA GLU A 139 12.32 -4.85 -21.59
C GLU A 139 12.19 -6.02 -20.62
N TYR A 140 13.17 -6.92 -20.56
CA TYR A 140 13.11 -8.08 -19.68
C TYR A 140 13.61 -7.74 -18.29
N LEU A 141 12.72 -7.72 -17.31
CA LEU A 141 13.07 -7.54 -15.90
C LEU A 141 13.31 -8.88 -15.22
N SER A 142 14.29 -8.87 -14.32
CA SER A 142 14.48 -9.87 -13.26
C SER A 142 14.72 -9.13 -11.95
N PHE A 143 13.84 -9.32 -10.98
CA PHE A 143 13.91 -8.58 -9.71
C PHE A 143 13.47 -9.44 -8.54
N THR A 144 13.97 -9.07 -7.37
CA THR A 144 13.56 -9.66 -6.10
C THR A 144 12.79 -8.60 -5.31
N VAL A 145 11.67 -9.02 -4.73
CA VAL A 145 10.87 -8.17 -3.84
C VAL A 145 11.01 -8.67 -2.41
N ASN A 146 11.48 -7.79 -1.54
CA ASN A 146 11.52 -8.04 -0.10
C ASN A 146 10.22 -7.54 0.51
N TRP A 147 9.31 -8.46 0.81
CA TRP A 147 7.99 -8.14 1.33
C TRP A 147 7.99 -8.04 2.85
N THR A 148 7.27 -7.04 3.35
CA THR A 148 6.87 -6.92 4.74
C THR A 148 5.36 -6.78 4.80
N LEU A 149 4.71 -7.73 5.47
CA LEU A 149 3.28 -7.75 5.71
C LEU A 149 3.00 -7.41 7.17
N TYR A 150 2.26 -6.33 7.38
CA TYR A 150 1.77 -5.92 8.69
C TYR A 150 0.28 -6.26 8.78
N THR A 151 -0.10 -7.04 9.79
CA THR A 151 -1.50 -7.30 10.13
C THR A 151 -1.79 -6.73 11.50
N PHE A 152 -2.74 -5.81 11.55
CA PHE A 152 -3.21 -5.17 12.76
C PHE A 152 -4.62 -5.68 13.06
N ASP A 153 -4.77 -6.40 14.17
CA ASP A 153 -6.08 -6.73 14.70
C ASP A 153 -6.75 -5.47 15.27
N ALA A 154 -8.09 -5.44 15.27
CA ALA A 154 -8.87 -4.38 15.90
C ALA A 154 -8.32 -4.07 17.29
N ALA A 155 -8.02 -2.79 17.55
CA ALA A 155 -7.91 -2.32 18.91
C ALA A 155 -9.21 -2.72 19.63
N SER A 156 -9.11 -3.60 20.64
CA SER A 156 -10.22 -4.00 21.49
C SER A 156 -11.05 -2.77 21.81
N ALA A 157 -12.30 -2.72 21.32
CA ALA A 157 -13.21 -1.62 21.55
C ALA A 157 -13.20 -1.32 23.05
N VAL A 158 -12.62 -0.16 23.42
CA VAL A 158 -12.72 0.32 24.79
C VAL A 158 -14.22 0.40 25.06
N PRO A 159 -14.75 -0.34 26.07
CA PRO A 159 -16.18 -0.35 26.28
C PRO A 159 -16.64 1.10 26.45
N ALA A 160 -17.64 1.50 25.66
CA ALA A 160 -18.22 2.82 25.77
C ALA A 160 -18.49 3.11 27.26
N PRO A 161 -18.07 4.26 27.80
CA PRO A 161 -18.26 4.55 29.21
C PRO A 161 -19.74 4.38 29.53
N SER A 162 -20.03 3.63 30.61
CA SER A 162 -21.40 3.27 30.97
C SER A 162 -22.30 4.51 30.91
N PRO A 163 -23.46 4.45 30.21
CA PRO A 163 -24.38 5.59 30.08
C PRO A 163 -24.88 6.10 31.43
N ILE A 164 -24.70 5.31 32.50
CA ILE A 164 -24.93 5.70 33.90
C ILE A 164 -24.14 6.97 34.27
N TRP A 165 -22.92 7.15 33.75
CA TRP A 165 -22.12 8.36 34.03
C TRP A 165 -22.69 9.62 33.37
N LEU A 166 -23.15 9.50 32.12
CA LEU A 166 -23.85 10.58 31.41
C LEU A 166 -25.18 10.93 32.09
N PHE A 167 -25.90 9.91 32.58
CA PHE A 167 -27.14 10.10 33.32
C PHE A 167 -26.91 10.76 34.69
N ALA A 168 -25.90 10.31 35.45
CA ALA A 168 -25.56 10.86 36.75
C ALA A 168 -25.04 12.30 36.67
N SER A 169 -24.18 12.60 35.68
CA SER A 169 -23.71 13.97 35.41
C SER A 169 -24.85 14.90 34.97
N GLY A 170 -25.77 14.41 34.13
CA GLY A 170 -26.99 15.13 33.77
C GLY A 170 -27.87 15.46 34.98
N LEU A 171 -28.07 14.50 35.89
CA LEU A 171 -28.82 14.70 37.15
C LEU A 171 -28.14 15.70 38.10
N LEU A 172 -26.81 15.67 38.20
CA LEU A 172 -26.05 16.64 38.99
C LEU A 172 -26.14 18.06 38.39
N LEU A 173 -26.13 18.17 37.06
CA LEU A 173 -26.29 19.45 36.38
C LEU A 173 -27.70 20.03 36.58
N LEU A 174 -28.74 19.20 36.45
CA LEU A 174 -30.12 19.61 36.67
C LEU A 174 -30.40 19.97 38.13
N SER A 175 -29.82 19.25 39.09
CA SER A 175 -29.97 19.57 40.52
C SER A 175 -29.25 20.87 40.88
N SER A 176 -28.05 21.13 40.34
CA SER A 176 -27.32 22.39 40.56
C SER A 176 -28.01 23.60 39.92
N ILE A 177 -28.60 23.46 38.73
CA ILE A 177 -29.43 24.51 38.11
C ILE A 177 -30.69 24.78 38.95
N SER A 178 -31.36 23.73 39.41
CA SER A 178 -32.57 23.84 40.25
C SER A 178 -32.26 24.49 41.59
N TYR A 179 -31.11 24.16 42.19
CA TYR A 179 -30.62 24.79 43.41
C TYR A 179 -30.37 26.29 43.17
N ARG A 180 -29.61 26.67 42.13
CA ARG A 180 -29.38 28.09 41.80
C ARG A 180 -30.67 28.88 41.57
N LYS A 181 -31.67 28.31 40.88
CA LYS A 181 -32.98 28.95 40.67
C LYS A 181 -33.72 29.18 42.00
N LYS A 182 -33.69 28.22 42.92
CA LYS A 182 -34.36 28.33 44.21
C LYS A 182 -33.72 29.44 45.07
N TYR A 183 -32.39 29.54 45.12
CA TYR A 183 -31.71 30.57 45.92
C TYR A 183 -31.81 31.99 45.34
N HIS A 184 -31.99 32.14 44.02
CA HIS A 184 -32.27 33.45 43.43
C HIS A 184 -33.68 33.99 43.71
N LEU A 185 -34.63 33.13 44.09
CA LEU A 185 -36.00 33.52 44.47
C LEU A 185 -36.11 33.97 45.95
N PHE A 186 -35.13 33.64 46.80
CA PHE A 186 -35.11 34.02 48.22
C PHE A 186 -34.20 35.23 48.52
N SER A 187 -33.62 35.86 47.50
CA SER A 187 -32.74 37.04 47.66
C SER A 187 -33.37 38.34 47.14
N ARG A 188 -34.70 38.47 47.20
CA ARG A 188 -35.43 39.72 46.92
C ARG A 188 -36.32 40.09 48.09
#